data_AF-A0A3A9F391-F1
#
_entry.id   AF-A0A3A9F391-F1
#
_cell.length_a   1.000
_cell.length_b   1.000
_cell.length_c   1.000
_cell.angle_alpha   90.00
_cell.angle_beta   90.00
_cell.angle_gamma   90.00
#
_symmetry.space_group_name_H-M   'P 1'
#
loop_
_entity.id
_entity.type
_entity.pdbx_description
1 polymer ?
#
loop_
_entity_poly.entity_id
_entity_poly.type
_entity_poly.pdbx_seq_one_letter_code
_entity_poly.pdbx_strand_id
1 'polypeptide(L)'
;MDREEEKRGGRDMKKFVKGMLIAAGCFLAVGLVLGIIGAVGIGYMDKKYGTEENRMLVREAWERVNKWDFRRIKGGGRGFVLTHDGIEFDKNHDLTYGSFTDDSIQSEGIRSLNLEIGGGSVTIRQGDGLALKKDGGPECQYYIEGDTFYLKQRCPMLGGVADITLTLPEGMGLDNVDIEMGAGEIITEGPFTVGKIGVELGAGSITMDEVTADTFFAEVAAGSIMVHRLDAKECDTNVNMGDITLQESLITGDLNAEANMGGITVFLRDSYENHDYEIECNMGEVIIGKESGESRSYSGIVYSTELYGENAGGGSVYDLTCDMGNITVEFAGTEDSSAGTGENASAERAAETSGKEPAEEGALPPLPKLEISEDEWENIGFDMKTIEKEFLMDYWPESIGRKNKNTTAENFSFALEISEPVTLIVSCVTEDGELDMEIEDKYGEEIFGEEDIQTGDYEVRIDCPGTYRVSCEMDDHTGSFQISPKK
;
A
#
# COMPACT_ATOMS: atom_id res chain seq x y z
N MET A 1 20.83 -26.17 29.43
CA MET A 1 19.41 -26.06 29.07
C MET A 1 18.81 -24.84 29.75
N ASP A 2 18.76 -24.78 31.08
CA ASP A 2 18.03 -23.70 31.79
C ASP A 2 18.55 -22.25 31.57
N ARG A 3 19.83 -22.04 31.24
CA ARG A 3 20.39 -20.69 31.00
C ARG A 3 20.20 -20.13 29.59
N GLU A 4 19.83 -20.97 28.62
CA GLU A 4 19.54 -20.52 27.25
C GLU A 4 18.04 -20.22 27.08
N GLU A 5 17.15 -20.98 27.73
CA GLU A 5 15.72 -20.68 27.79
C GLU A 5 15.42 -19.38 28.55
N GLU A 6 16.13 -19.11 29.65
CA GLU A 6 15.98 -17.88 30.45
C GLU A 6 16.49 -16.63 29.70
N LYS A 7 17.44 -16.79 28.75
CA LYS A 7 17.91 -15.71 27.86
C LYS A 7 17.01 -15.50 26.63
N ARG A 8 16.30 -16.53 26.17
CA ARG A 8 15.33 -16.46 25.08
C ARG A 8 14.05 -15.74 25.56
N GLY A 9 13.47 -16.19 26.68
CA GLY A 9 12.29 -15.53 27.28
C GLY A 9 12.52 -14.09 27.77
N GLY A 10 13.75 -13.71 28.14
CA GLY A 10 14.10 -12.32 28.48
C GLY A 10 14.31 -11.39 27.28
N ARG A 11 14.52 -11.94 26.08
CA ARG A 11 14.61 -11.21 24.81
C ARG A 11 13.21 -11.02 24.23
N ASP A 12 12.38 -12.06 24.29
CA ASP A 12 10.97 -12.03 23.88
C ASP A 12 10.17 -11.00 24.69
N MET A 13 10.41 -10.90 26.00
CA MET A 13 9.71 -9.93 26.85
C MET A 13 10.10 -8.47 26.60
N LYS A 14 11.27 -8.19 26.00
CA LYS A 14 11.64 -6.83 25.58
C LYS A 14 11.11 -6.47 24.19
N LYS A 15 10.94 -7.46 23.31
CA LYS A 15 10.25 -7.31 22.03
C LYS A 15 8.74 -7.11 22.25
N PHE A 16 8.14 -7.90 23.14
CA PHE A 16 6.72 -7.80 23.55
C PHE A 16 6.36 -6.45 24.18
N VAL A 17 7.25 -5.84 24.98
CA VAL A 17 7.01 -4.50 25.58
C VAL A 17 7.19 -3.36 24.57
N LYS A 18 8.01 -3.57 23.52
CA LYS A 18 8.21 -2.59 22.44
C LYS A 18 7.07 -2.67 21.42
N GLY A 19 6.62 -3.89 21.10
CA GLY A 19 5.37 -4.17 20.37
C GLY A 19 4.13 -3.69 21.13
N MET A 20 4.04 -3.86 22.45
CA MET A 20 2.94 -3.30 23.26
C MET A 20 2.92 -1.76 23.29
N LEU A 21 4.05 -1.06 23.12
CA LEU A 21 4.08 0.40 23.08
C LEU A 21 3.68 0.94 21.71
N ILE A 22 4.01 0.22 20.63
CA ILE A 22 3.55 0.48 19.26
C ILE A 22 2.06 0.14 19.16
N ALA A 23 1.65 -1.04 19.62
CA ALA A 23 0.25 -1.46 19.74
C ALA A 23 -0.58 -0.56 20.69
N ALA A 24 0.01 0.04 21.74
CA ALA A 24 -0.68 1.05 22.56
C ALA A 24 -0.90 2.38 21.81
N GLY A 25 -0.04 2.70 20.83
CA GLY A 25 -0.27 3.73 19.82
C GLY A 25 -1.38 3.33 18.85
N CYS A 26 -1.33 2.10 18.33
CA CYS A 26 -2.36 1.52 17.45
C CYS A 26 -3.74 1.48 18.14
N PHE A 27 -3.87 1.12 19.42
CA PHE A 27 -5.15 1.17 20.13
C PHE A 27 -5.66 2.61 20.37
N LEU A 28 -4.79 3.61 20.40
CA LEU A 28 -5.17 5.04 20.46
C LEU A 28 -5.61 5.55 19.08
N ALA A 29 -4.95 5.12 17.99
CA ALA A 29 -5.30 5.43 16.60
C ALA A 29 -6.57 4.68 16.15
N VAL A 30 -6.64 3.36 16.35
CA VAL A 30 -7.82 2.50 16.15
C VAL A 30 -8.99 2.93 17.03
N GLY A 31 -8.76 3.42 18.25
CA GLY A 31 -9.81 3.99 19.10
C GLY A 31 -10.38 5.32 18.57
N LEU A 32 -9.58 6.12 17.88
CA LEU A 32 -9.99 7.34 17.19
C LEU A 32 -10.68 7.03 15.85
N VAL A 33 -10.18 6.06 15.09
CA VAL A 33 -10.72 5.61 13.80
C VAL A 33 -12.03 4.82 13.96
N LEU A 34 -12.16 3.94 14.97
CA LEU A 34 -13.45 3.35 15.35
C LEU A 34 -14.42 4.39 15.92
N GLY A 35 -13.92 5.49 16.49
CA GLY A 35 -14.73 6.67 16.82
C GLY A 35 -15.28 7.37 15.57
N ILE A 36 -14.51 7.41 14.49
CA ILE A 36 -14.90 7.96 13.17
C ILE A 36 -15.90 7.02 12.48
N ILE A 37 -15.63 5.72 12.42
CA ILE A 37 -16.51 4.70 11.82
C ILE A 37 -17.80 4.56 12.64
N GLY A 38 -17.72 4.63 13.98
CA GLY A 38 -18.88 4.68 14.86
C GLY A 38 -19.75 5.91 14.61
N ALA A 39 -19.16 7.09 14.37
CA ALA A 39 -19.89 8.30 14.04
C ALA A 39 -20.60 8.23 12.67
N VAL A 40 -20.00 7.56 11.68
CA VAL A 40 -20.60 7.34 10.35
C VAL A 40 -21.69 6.25 10.39
N GLY A 41 -21.47 5.18 11.15
CA GLY A 41 -22.46 4.11 11.39
C GLY A 41 -23.70 4.57 12.17
N ILE A 42 -23.56 5.56 13.06
CA ILE A 42 -24.69 6.16 13.79
C ILE A 42 -25.66 6.89 12.84
N GLY A 43 -25.17 7.53 11.78
CA GLY A 43 -26.04 8.17 10.77
C GLY A 43 -26.88 7.17 9.97
N TYR A 44 -26.36 5.97 9.76
CA TYR A 44 -27.04 4.87 9.06
C TYR A 44 -28.03 4.13 9.98
N MET A 45 -27.68 3.95 11.27
CA MET A 45 -28.53 3.27 12.26
C MET A 45 -29.66 4.14 12.85
N ASP A 46 -29.48 5.47 12.93
CA ASP A 46 -30.54 6.41 13.36
C ASP A 46 -31.75 6.39 12.41
N LYS A 47 -31.50 6.23 11.10
CA LYS A 47 -32.58 6.12 10.11
C LYS A 47 -33.38 4.82 10.19
N LYS A 48 -32.83 3.75 10.77
CA LYS A 48 -33.41 2.40 10.69
C LYS A 48 -34.06 1.91 12.00
N TYR A 49 -33.60 2.31 13.21
CA TYR A 49 -34.05 1.66 14.46
C TYR A 49 -34.18 2.52 15.76
N GLY A 50 -34.41 3.84 15.71
CA GLY A 50 -34.37 4.69 16.92
C GLY A 50 -35.46 4.44 18.01
N THR A 51 -35.06 4.16 19.26
CA THR A 51 -35.88 4.25 20.50
C THR A 51 -35.24 5.18 21.55
N GLU A 52 -36.05 5.70 22.49
CA GLU A 52 -35.69 6.80 23.40
C GLU A 52 -34.54 6.52 24.39
N GLU A 53 -34.22 5.26 24.70
CA GLU A 53 -33.12 4.94 25.62
C GLU A 53 -31.73 5.15 24.99
N ASN A 54 -31.60 5.01 23.67
CA ASN A 54 -30.35 5.28 22.94
C ASN A 54 -29.95 6.77 22.95
N ARG A 55 -30.91 7.67 23.19
CA ARG A 55 -30.66 9.13 23.22
C ARG A 55 -29.81 9.58 24.40
N MET A 56 -29.76 8.81 25.49
CA MET A 56 -28.99 9.20 26.68
C MET A 56 -27.50 8.83 26.54
N LEU A 57 -27.20 7.68 25.92
CA LEU A 57 -25.83 7.24 25.61
C LEU A 57 -25.18 8.08 24.49
N VAL A 58 -25.97 8.49 23.49
CA VAL A 58 -25.54 9.42 22.43
C VAL A 58 -25.09 10.78 23.01
N ARG A 59 -25.76 11.26 24.04
CA ARG A 59 -25.47 12.58 24.62
C ARG A 59 -24.18 12.61 25.42
N GLU A 60 -23.79 11.50 26.06
CA GLU A 60 -22.49 11.36 26.74
C GLU A 60 -21.34 11.08 25.75
N ALA A 61 -21.62 10.47 24.58
CA ALA A 61 -20.63 10.32 23.50
C ALA A 61 -20.39 11.64 22.74
N TRP A 62 -21.42 12.47 22.56
CA TRP A 62 -21.35 13.78 21.89
C TRP A 62 -20.48 14.80 22.65
N GLU A 63 -20.33 14.68 23.98
CA GLU A 63 -19.43 15.53 24.76
C GLU A 63 -17.94 15.12 24.66
N ARG A 64 -17.62 13.97 24.07
CA ARG A 64 -16.24 13.51 23.81
C ARG A 64 -15.76 13.71 22.37
N VAL A 65 -16.69 14.02 21.47
CA VAL A 65 -16.47 14.58 20.12
C VAL A 65 -15.98 16.04 20.16
N ASN A 66 -15.81 16.58 21.36
CA ASN A 66 -15.50 17.97 21.68
C ASN A 66 -14.04 18.40 21.38
N LYS A 67 -13.40 17.79 20.38
CA LYS A 67 -12.21 18.31 19.69
C LYS A 67 -12.56 18.89 18.31
N TRP A 68 -13.81 19.29 18.10
CA TRP A 68 -14.29 19.98 16.90
C TRP A 68 -14.47 21.47 17.20
N ASP A 69 -13.61 22.34 16.67
CA ASP A 69 -13.70 23.80 16.88
C ASP A 69 -14.59 24.47 15.81
N PHE A 70 -15.82 24.79 16.19
CA PHE A 70 -16.78 25.50 15.35
C PHE A 70 -16.49 27.01 15.31
N ARG A 71 -15.47 27.45 14.57
CA ARG A 71 -15.18 28.90 14.42
C ARG A 71 -15.94 29.56 13.26
N ARG A 72 -16.80 30.52 13.64
CA ARG A 72 -17.50 31.43 12.72
C ARG A 72 -16.53 32.51 12.23
N ILE A 73 -16.28 32.59 10.92
CA ILE A 73 -15.48 33.68 10.32
C ILE A 73 -16.17 35.02 10.60
N LYS A 74 -15.51 35.92 11.34
CA LYS A 74 -15.88 37.34 11.36
C LYS A 74 -15.29 38.00 10.12
N GLY A 75 -16.02 37.96 9.01
CA GLY A 75 -15.62 38.59 7.76
C GLY A 75 -16.45 38.17 6.56
N GLY A 76 -17.60 38.83 6.37
CA GLY A 76 -18.21 39.06 5.05
C GLY A 76 -18.76 37.91 4.19
N GLY A 77 -18.39 36.64 4.40
CA GLY A 77 -18.86 35.51 3.60
C GLY A 77 -19.62 34.49 4.45
N ARG A 78 -20.83 34.09 4.03
CA ARG A 78 -21.51 32.91 4.59
C ARG A 78 -20.88 31.66 3.98
N GLY A 79 -19.93 31.05 4.68
CA GLY A 79 -19.39 29.73 4.36
C GLY A 79 -19.08 29.00 5.66
N PHE A 80 -19.50 27.73 5.76
CA PHE A 80 -19.00 26.80 6.76
C PHE A 80 -17.72 26.18 6.18
N VAL A 81 -16.64 26.18 6.94
CA VAL A 81 -15.36 25.57 6.53
C VAL A 81 -15.16 24.35 7.40
N LEU A 82 -15.02 23.17 6.77
CA LEU A 82 -14.63 21.94 7.44
C LEU A 82 -13.10 21.85 7.33
N THR A 83 -12.39 21.88 8.45
CA THR A 83 -10.93 21.71 8.51
C THR A 83 -10.61 20.33 9.06
N HIS A 84 -9.61 19.65 8.48
CA HIS A 84 -8.91 18.59 9.23
C HIS A 84 -8.13 19.29 10.35
N ASP A 85 -8.76 19.44 11.52
CA ASP A 85 -8.32 20.31 12.61
C ASP A 85 -7.29 19.63 13.54
N GLY A 86 -6.48 18.71 13.01
CA GLY A 86 -5.36 18.07 13.73
C GLY A 86 -4.07 18.89 13.70
N ILE A 87 -3.84 19.67 12.64
CA ILE A 87 -2.58 20.38 12.42
C ILE A 87 -2.60 21.71 13.18
N GLU A 88 -1.91 21.78 14.31
CA GLU A 88 -1.72 23.00 15.09
C GLU A 88 -0.48 23.77 14.62
N PHE A 89 -0.71 24.99 14.12
CA PHE A 89 0.39 25.93 13.86
C PHE A 89 0.99 26.45 15.16
N ASP A 90 2.31 26.53 15.19
CA ASP A 90 3.05 27.12 16.29
C ASP A 90 2.82 28.63 16.32
N LYS A 91 2.44 29.17 17.49
CA LYS A 91 2.14 30.60 17.68
C LYS A 91 3.38 31.49 17.68
N ASN A 92 4.56 30.91 17.82
CA ASN A 92 5.85 31.60 17.86
C ASN A 92 6.50 31.70 16.48
N HIS A 93 5.93 31.06 15.47
CA HIS A 93 6.43 31.07 14.10
C HIS A 93 5.43 31.73 13.15
N ASP A 94 5.94 32.40 12.13
CA ASP A 94 5.11 33.14 11.18
C ASP A 94 4.34 32.21 10.24
N LEU A 95 3.18 32.68 9.78
CA LEU A 95 2.39 32.01 8.74
C LEU A 95 2.75 32.57 7.38
N THR A 96 2.87 31.69 6.40
CA THR A 96 3.08 32.05 5.00
C THR A 96 1.79 31.86 4.21
N TYR A 97 1.51 32.81 3.31
CA TYR A 97 0.26 32.86 2.56
C TYR A 97 0.51 32.88 1.05
N GLY A 98 -0.42 32.30 0.29
CA GLY A 98 -0.37 32.30 -1.17
C GLY A 98 0.77 31.44 -1.74
N SER A 99 1.12 31.71 -3.00
CA SER A 99 2.24 31.07 -3.68
C SER A 99 3.56 31.76 -3.37
N PHE A 100 4.62 30.97 -3.19
CA PHE A 100 5.97 31.49 -2.94
C PHE A 100 7.04 30.47 -3.32
N THR A 101 8.28 30.93 -3.31
CA THR A 101 9.48 30.10 -3.37
C THR A 101 10.49 30.69 -2.38
N ASP A 102 10.98 29.87 -1.46
CA ASP A 102 12.06 30.20 -0.54
C ASP A 102 13.24 29.27 -0.80
N ASP A 103 14.29 29.81 -1.41
CA ASP A 103 15.58 29.17 -1.69
C ASP A 103 16.68 29.63 -0.72
N SER A 104 16.31 30.40 0.32
CA SER A 104 17.25 30.96 1.31
C SER A 104 17.41 30.10 2.57
N ILE A 105 16.69 28.98 2.65
CA ILE A 105 16.63 28.08 3.79
C ILE A 105 18.02 27.44 4.00
N GLN A 106 18.63 27.70 5.16
CA GLN A 106 19.94 27.16 5.51
C GLN A 106 19.78 25.69 5.93
N SER A 107 20.43 24.78 5.20
CA SER A 107 20.36 23.33 5.47
C SER A 107 21.32 22.85 6.55
N GLU A 108 22.27 23.69 6.97
CA GLU A 108 23.33 23.28 7.90
C GLU A 108 22.77 22.88 9.27
N GLY A 109 23.01 21.63 9.65
CA GLY A 109 22.62 21.09 10.95
C GLY A 109 21.22 20.48 11.00
N ILE A 110 20.46 20.53 9.91
CA ILE A 110 19.19 19.81 9.80
C ILE A 110 19.48 18.31 9.68
N ARG A 111 18.86 17.52 10.54
CA ARG A 111 18.93 16.06 10.59
C ARG A 111 17.55 15.41 10.60
N SER A 112 16.48 16.18 10.81
CA SER A 112 15.13 15.64 10.82
C SER A 112 14.16 16.47 10.00
N LEU A 113 13.16 15.81 9.40
CA LEU A 113 12.03 16.45 8.73
C LEU A 113 10.73 16.05 9.43
N ASN A 114 9.83 17.01 9.64
CA ASN A 114 8.46 16.76 10.09
C ASN A 114 7.51 17.50 9.15
N LEU A 115 6.73 16.74 8.38
CA LEU A 115 5.83 17.23 7.34
C LEU A 115 4.39 16.87 7.73
N GLU A 116 3.61 17.84 8.20
CA GLU A 116 2.20 17.69 8.51
C GLU A 116 1.36 18.35 7.42
N ILE A 117 0.77 17.54 6.54
CA ILE A 117 0.06 18.00 5.34
C ILE A 117 -1.40 17.58 5.42
N GLY A 118 -2.29 18.52 5.67
CA GLY A 118 -3.73 18.24 5.75
C GLY A 118 -4.33 17.85 4.39
N GLY A 119 -3.69 18.27 3.29
CA GLY A 119 -4.04 17.85 1.95
C GLY A 119 -3.47 18.72 0.84
N GLY A 120 -3.51 18.22 -0.39
CA GLY A 120 -2.86 18.82 -1.56
C GLY A 120 -1.95 17.82 -2.29
N SER A 121 -1.03 18.33 -3.10
CA SER A 121 0.05 17.54 -3.69
C SER A 121 1.39 18.02 -3.13
N VAL A 122 2.28 17.10 -2.78
CA VAL A 122 3.63 17.38 -2.30
C VAL A 122 4.64 16.57 -3.10
N THR A 123 5.59 17.25 -3.72
CA THR A 123 6.75 16.62 -4.34
C THR A 123 7.99 16.85 -3.48
N ILE A 124 8.63 15.78 -3.03
CA ILE A 124 9.93 15.82 -2.35
C ILE A 124 10.98 15.37 -3.34
N ARG A 125 12.03 16.17 -3.57
CA ARG A 125 13.07 15.85 -4.55
C ARG A 125 14.44 16.30 -4.08
N GLN A 126 15.50 15.77 -4.68
CA GLN A 126 16.86 16.23 -4.43
C GLN A 126 17.27 17.41 -5.34
N GLY A 127 18.19 18.25 -4.88
CA GLY A 127 18.77 19.35 -5.64
C GLY A 127 19.96 20.00 -4.93
N ASP A 128 20.36 21.19 -5.39
CA ASP A 128 21.59 21.87 -4.92
C ASP A 128 21.51 22.39 -3.47
N GLY A 129 20.31 22.51 -2.92
CA GLY A 129 20.08 23.12 -1.61
C GLY A 129 18.68 22.87 -1.09
N LEU A 130 18.43 23.30 0.16
CA LEU A 130 17.10 23.23 0.75
C LEU A 130 16.23 24.38 0.23
N ALA A 131 15.14 24.04 -0.44
CA ALA A 131 14.19 25.02 -0.96
C ALA A 131 12.75 24.54 -0.80
N LEU A 132 11.86 25.49 -0.52
CA LEU A 132 10.43 25.24 -0.44
C LEU A 132 9.69 26.11 -1.45
N LYS A 133 8.95 25.47 -2.35
CA LYS A 133 8.03 26.13 -3.27
C LYS A 133 6.62 25.71 -2.95
N LYS A 134 5.69 26.65 -2.99
CA LYS A 134 4.26 26.38 -2.85
C LYS A 134 3.50 27.17 -3.89
N ASP A 135 2.58 26.51 -4.58
CA ASP A 135 1.67 27.10 -5.54
C ASP A 135 0.21 26.93 -5.08
N GLY A 136 -0.47 28.06 -4.88
CA GLY A 136 -1.90 28.07 -4.52
C GLY A 136 -2.19 27.55 -3.12
N GLY A 137 -3.48 27.27 -2.87
CA GLY A 137 -3.98 26.71 -1.61
C GLY A 137 -3.87 27.60 -0.35
N PRO A 138 -4.25 27.03 0.81
CA PRO A 138 -4.36 27.72 2.10
C PRO A 138 -3.01 28.11 2.71
N GLU A 139 -3.02 28.76 3.89
CA GLU A 139 -1.79 29.09 4.61
C GLU A 139 -0.97 27.84 5.00
N CYS A 140 0.35 28.00 4.97
CA CYS A 140 1.29 27.02 5.50
C CYS A 140 2.26 27.70 6.47
N GLN A 141 2.92 26.90 7.29
CA GLN A 141 3.95 27.33 8.22
C GLN A 141 5.16 26.43 8.01
N TYR A 142 6.34 27.03 7.91
CA TYR A 142 7.58 26.27 7.90
C TYR A 142 8.63 27.02 8.71
N TYR A 143 9.49 26.27 9.39
CA TYR A 143 10.55 26.80 10.23
C TYR A 143 11.56 25.70 10.56
N ILE A 144 12.72 26.12 11.06
CA ILE A 144 13.72 25.20 11.63
C ILE A 144 13.75 25.45 13.13
N GLU A 145 13.60 24.39 13.91
CA GLU A 145 13.83 24.42 15.36
C GLU A 145 14.79 23.30 15.73
N GLY A 146 15.92 23.66 16.34
CA GLY A 146 17.00 22.71 16.61
C GLY A 146 17.60 22.16 15.32
N ASP A 147 17.48 20.84 15.14
CA ASP A 147 17.93 20.08 13.97
C ASP A 147 16.76 19.63 13.06
N THR A 148 15.55 20.12 13.31
CA THR A 148 14.34 19.67 12.62
C THR A 148 13.77 20.78 11.74
N PHE A 149 13.50 20.45 10.49
CA PHE A 149 12.70 21.27 9.58
C PHE A 149 11.24 20.86 9.68
N TYR A 150 10.39 21.84 9.99
CA TYR A 150 8.95 21.65 10.09
C TYR A 150 8.28 22.25 8.86
N LEU A 151 7.34 21.52 8.26
CA LEU A 151 6.41 22.03 7.27
C LEU A 151 5.00 21.60 7.67
N LYS A 152 4.15 22.58 7.96
CA LYS A 152 2.75 22.38 8.33
C LYS A 152 1.86 23.05 7.30
N GLN A 153 0.93 22.32 6.72
CA GLN A 153 -0.09 22.85 5.82
C GLN A 153 -1.46 22.34 6.24
N ARG A 154 -2.38 23.26 6.54
CA ARG A 154 -3.78 22.89 6.73
C ARG A 154 -4.45 22.77 5.37
N CYS A 155 -5.41 21.85 5.22
CA CYS A 155 -6.31 21.85 4.07
C CYS A 155 -7.76 22.04 4.55
N PRO A 156 -8.36 23.22 4.36
CA PRO A 156 -9.79 23.38 4.51
C PRO A 156 -10.50 22.70 3.32
N MET A 157 -11.62 21.99 3.54
CA MET A 157 -12.40 21.34 2.46
C MET A 157 -12.81 22.27 1.30
N LEU A 158 -12.80 23.59 1.52
CA LEU A 158 -13.12 24.62 0.52
C LEU A 158 -11.91 25.54 0.20
N GLY A 159 -10.70 25.15 0.65
CA GLY A 159 -9.50 26.00 0.72
C GLY A 159 -8.62 26.04 -0.52
N GLY A 160 -9.02 25.37 -1.61
CA GLY A 160 -8.18 25.20 -2.80
C GLY A 160 -7.07 24.17 -2.59
N VAL A 161 -6.52 23.66 -3.69
CA VAL A 161 -5.42 22.69 -3.68
C VAL A 161 -4.10 23.47 -3.61
N ALA A 162 -3.21 23.06 -2.71
CA ALA A 162 -1.83 23.50 -2.70
C ALA A 162 -0.95 22.43 -3.36
N ASP A 163 -0.02 22.90 -4.18
CA ASP A 163 1.05 22.09 -4.75
C ASP A 163 2.36 22.57 -4.10
N ILE A 164 3.00 21.70 -3.32
CA ILE A 164 4.23 22.00 -2.60
C ILE A 164 5.37 21.20 -3.22
N THR A 165 6.49 21.87 -3.50
CA THR A 165 7.75 21.20 -3.83
C THR A 165 8.76 21.47 -2.72
N LEU A 166 9.17 20.42 -2.01
CA LEU A 166 10.30 20.45 -1.08
C LEU A 166 11.53 19.89 -1.79
N THR A 167 12.51 20.75 -2.04
CA THR A 167 13.82 20.33 -2.58
C THR A 167 14.80 20.19 -1.44
N LEU A 168 15.39 19.01 -1.29
CA LEU A 168 16.40 18.69 -0.29
C LEU A 168 17.79 18.69 -0.94
N PRO A 169 18.85 19.09 -0.21
CA PRO A 169 20.22 18.95 -0.70
C PRO A 169 20.54 17.48 -1.06
N GLU A 170 21.18 17.28 -2.21
CA GLU A 170 21.65 15.96 -2.65
C GLU A 170 22.57 15.33 -1.58
N GLY A 171 22.32 14.06 -1.26
CA GLY A 171 23.09 13.32 -0.25
C GLY A 171 22.90 13.80 1.19
N MET A 172 21.86 14.58 1.48
CA MET A 172 21.51 14.96 2.86
C MET A 172 21.21 13.70 3.69
N GLY A 173 22.06 13.43 4.69
CA GLY A 173 21.83 12.35 5.65
C GLY A 173 20.85 12.79 6.74
N LEU A 174 19.65 12.21 6.74
CA LEU A 174 18.63 12.45 7.75
C LEU A 174 18.61 11.33 8.77
N ASP A 175 18.40 11.65 10.04
CA ASP A 175 18.20 10.68 11.11
C ASP A 175 16.74 10.24 11.19
N ASN A 176 15.80 11.19 11.07
CA ASN A 176 14.37 10.93 11.19
C ASN A 176 13.55 11.73 10.17
N VAL A 177 12.62 11.08 9.50
CA VAL A 177 11.64 11.73 8.63
C VAL A 177 10.26 11.29 9.06
N ASP A 178 9.39 12.25 9.28
CA ASP A 178 8.02 12.06 9.71
C ASP A 178 7.08 12.77 8.74
N ILE A 179 6.16 12.01 8.15
CA ILE A 179 5.26 12.47 7.10
C ILE A 179 3.83 12.07 7.47
N GLU A 180 3.02 13.06 7.81
CA GLU A 180 1.59 12.89 8.06
C GLU A 180 0.80 13.55 6.94
N MET A 181 0.02 12.77 6.19
CA MET A 181 -0.87 13.25 5.14
C MET A 181 -2.32 12.93 5.47
N GLY A 182 -3.14 13.97 5.66
CA GLY A 182 -4.57 13.82 5.87
C GLY A 182 -5.29 13.31 4.62
N ALA A 183 -5.23 14.08 3.53
CA ALA A 183 -5.89 13.76 2.27
C ALA A 183 -5.17 14.37 1.06
N GLY A 184 -4.44 13.58 0.27
CA GLY A 184 -3.69 14.15 -0.85
C GLY A 184 -2.74 13.18 -1.53
N GLU A 185 -1.77 13.75 -2.23
CA GLU A 185 -0.73 13.01 -2.93
C GLU A 185 0.64 13.45 -2.42
N ILE A 186 1.53 12.49 -2.14
CA ILE A 186 2.96 12.75 -1.96
C ILE A 186 3.74 11.93 -2.97
N ILE A 187 4.69 12.55 -3.65
CA ILE A 187 5.65 11.89 -4.55
C ILE A 187 7.05 12.21 -4.05
N THR A 188 7.89 11.20 -3.85
CA THR A 188 9.32 11.39 -3.59
C THR A 188 10.15 10.98 -4.80
N GLU A 189 10.86 11.92 -5.40
CA GLU A 189 11.69 11.73 -6.59
C GLU A 189 13.14 11.40 -6.21
N GLY A 190 13.62 10.26 -6.70
CA GLY A 190 15.00 9.79 -6.49
C GLY A 190 15.24 9.14 -5.11
N PRO A 191 16.50 8.79 -4.81
CA PRO A 191 16.84 8.00 -3.62
C PRO A 191 16.70 8.81 -2.34
N PHE A 192 16.22 8.17 -1.29
CA PHE A 192 15.97 8.79 0.01
C PHE A 192 16.61 7.96 1.13
N THR A 193 17.76 8.41 1.64
CA THR A 193 18.51 7.71 2.69
C THR A 193 18.30 8.37 4.05
N VAL A 194 17.79 7.60 5.01
CA VAL A 194 17.38 8.11 6.33
C VAL A 194 17.59 7.06 7.41
N GLY A 195 17.88 7.44 8.64
CA GLY A 195 17.90 6.49 9.76
C GLY A 195 16.52 5.85 9.97
N LYS A 196 15.49 6.67 10.17
CA LYS A 196 14.11 6.24 10.35
C LYS A 196 13.15 7.08 9.54
N ILE A 197 12.17 6.43 8.92
CA ILE A 197 11.06 7.10 8.26
C ILE A 197 9.73 6.57 8.78
N GLY A 198 8.84 7.49 9.13
CA GLY A 198 7.45 7.23 9.48
C GLY A 198 6.53 7.95 8.51
N VAL A 199 5.51 7.23 8.04
CA VAL A 199 4.53 7.72 7.09
C VAL A 199 3.13 7.38 7.58
N GLU A 200 2.28 8.38 7.73
CA GLU A 200 0.87 8.19 8.09
C GLU A 200 0.00 8.81 7.00
N LEU A 201 -0.88 8.00 6.40
CA LEU A 201 -1.77 8.42 5.33
C LEU A 201 -3.24 8.18 5.72
N GLY A 202 -4.00 9.27 5.85
CA GLY A 202 -5.45 9.22 6.01
C GLY A 202 -6.14 8.74 4.73
N ALA A 203 -6.05 9.53 3.66
CA ALA A 203 -6.64 9.23 2.37
C ALA A 203 -5.77 9.79 1.22
N GLY A 204 -5.88 9.19 0.04
CA GLY A 204 -5.10 9.59 -1.14
C GLY A 204 -3.93 8.64 -1.41
N SER A 205 -2.79 9.14 -1.86
CA SER A 205 -1.67 8.31 -2.29
C SER A 205 -0.31 8.85 -1.85
N ILE A 206 0.63 7.95 -1.57
CA ILE A 206 2.05 8.28 -1.43
C ILE A 206 2.84 7.36 -2.34
N THR A 207 3.67 7.92 -3.20
CA THR A 207 4.58 7.16 -4.07
C THR A 207 6.02 7.55 -3.75
N MET A 208 6.87 6.56 -3.50
CA MET A 208 8.28 6.76 -3.22
C MET A 208 9.14 5.96 -4.19
N ASP A 209 10.07 6.60 -4.87
CA ASP A 209 10.98 5.94 -5.82
C ASP A 209 11.93 4.95 -5.12
N GLU A 210 12.81 5.44 -4.24
CA GLU A 210 13.79 4.60 -3.58
C GLU A 210 14.02 5.08 -2.14
N VAL A 211 13.88 4.18 -1.17
CA VAL A 211 14.06 4.46 0.26
C VAL A 211 15.08 3.50 0.84
N THR A 212 16.10 4.05 1.49
CA THR A 212 17.07 3.28 2.30
C THR A 212 16.94 3.71 3.75
N ALA A 213 16.58 2.80 4.65
CA ALA A 213 16.41 3.12 6.06
C ALA A 213 16.82 2.02 7.05
N ASP A 214 17.17 2.41 8.30
CA ASP A 214 17.28 1.41 9.38
C ASP A 214 15.87 0.97 9.83
N THR A 215 14.88 1.86 9.76
CA THR A 215 13.49 1.55 10.13
C THR A 215 12.53 2.28 9.21
N PHE A 216 11.62 1.53 8.60
CA PHE A 216 10.50 2.03 7.80
C PHE A 216 9.19 1.73 8.51
N PHE A 217 8.38 2.75 8.76
CA PHE A 217 7.03 2.64 9.33
C PHE A 217 6.02 3.28 8.38
N ALA A 218 4.92 2.58 8.10
CA ALA A 218 3.83 3.10 7.28
C ALA A 218 2.45 2.69 7.82
N GLU A 219 1.57 3.67 8.03
CA GLU A 219 0.17 3.46 8.39
C GLU A 219 -0.76 4.07 7.33
N VAL A 220 -1.74 3.29 6.88
CA VAL A 220 -2.72 3.72 5.88
C VAL A 220 -4.14 3.50 6.40
N ALA A 221 -4.93 4.57 6.48
CA ALA A 221 -6.34 4.47 6.82
C ALA A 221 -7.19 4.04 5.60
N ALA A 222 -7.31 4.87 4.58
CA ALA A 222 -8.13 4.62 3.38
C ALA A 222 -7.49 5.19 2.09
N GLY A 223 -6.16 5.13 2.00
CA GLY A 223 -5.37 5.57 0.84
C GLY A 223 -4.50 4.44 0.29
N SER A 224 -3.46 4.79 -0.46
CA SER A 224 -2.46 3.83 -0.92
C SER A 224 -1.03 4.35 -0.75
N ILE A 225 -0.11 3.46 -0.38
CA ILE A 225 1.33 3.74 -0.40
C ILE A 225 2.00 2.78 -1.38
N MET A 226 2.82 3.31 -2.27
CA MET A 226 3.68 2.55 -3.16
C MET A 226 5.13 2.97 -2.94
N VAL A 227 6.00 2.00 -2.67
CA VAL A 227 7.45 2.21 -2.63
C VAL A 227 8.07 1.34 -3.72
N HIS A 228 8.69 1.95 -4.74
CA HIS A 228 9.25 1.21 -5.88
C HIS A 228 10.49 0.39 -5.49
N ARG A 229 11.28 0.89 -4.54
CA ARG A 229 12.43 0.19 -3.97
C ARG A 229 12.62 0.54 -2.50
N LEU A 230 12.56 -0.44 -1.62
CA LEU A 230 12.81 -0.27 -0.18
C LEU A 230 13.98 -1.14 0.27
N ASP A 231 15.04 -0.53 0.79
CA ASP A 231 16.09 -1.23 1.52
C ASP A 231 16.00 -0.87 3.00
N ALA A 232 15.46 -1.77 3.81
CA ALA A 232 15.22 -1.55 5.22
C ALA A 232 15.85 -2.64 6.11
N LYS A 233 16.21 -2.26 7.34
CA LYS A 233 16.49 -3.28 8.37
C LYS A 233 15.22 -3.76 9.04
N GLU A 234 14.40 -2.85 9.55
CA GLU A 234 13.10 -3.17 10.14
C GLU A 234 12.00 -2.49 9.32
N CYS A 235 10.90 -3.19 9.08
CA CYS A 235 9.75 -2.68 8.35
C CYS A 235 8.46 -2.97 9.14
N ASP A 236 7.64 -1.96 9.34
CA ASP A 236 6.39 -2.07 10.08
C ASP A 236 5.29 -1.36 9.27
N THR A 237 4.26 -2.11 8.89
CA THR A 237 3.22 -1.65 7.97
C THR A 237 1.85 -2.02 8.51
N ASN A 238 0.95 -1.04 8.59
CA ASN A 238 -0.43 -1.24 9.03
C ASN A 238 -1.41 -0.62 8.04
N VAL A 239 -2.40 -1.42 7.64
CA VAL A 239 -3.44 -1.02 6.69
C VAL A 239 -4.82 -1.24 7.28
N ASN A 240 -5.62 -0.18 7.35
CA ASN A 240 -7.02 -0.29 7.73
C ASN A 240 -7.90 -0.72 6.54
N MET A 241 -8.19 0.18 5.60
CA MET A 241 -9.05 -0.06 4.43
C MET A 241 -8.38 0.29 3.10
N GLY A 242 -7.12 0.72 3.15
CA GLY A 242 -6.32 1.13 1.99
C GLY A 242 -5.41 0.02 1.48
N ASP A 243 -4.27 0.41 0.89
CA ASP A 243 -3.28 -0.54 0.37
C ASP A 243 -1.83 -0.07 0.60
N ILE A 244 -0.93 -1.01 0.85
CA ILE A 244 0.52 -0.78 0.79
C ILE A 244 1.14 -1.74 -0.22
N THR A 245 1.95 -1.23 -1.14
CA THR A 245 2.77 -2.01 -2.08
C THR A 245 4.23 -1.65 -1.93
N LEU A 246 5.05 -2.62 -1.54
CA LEU A 246 6.50 -2.53 -1.48
C LEU A 246 7.08 -3.34 -2.63
N GLN A 247 7.56 -2.66 -3.66
CA GLN A 247 8.22 -3.28 -4.81
C GLN A 247 9.72 -3.37 -4.56
N GLU A 248 10.36 -4.31 -5.27
CA GLU A 248 11.80 -4.55 -5.24
C GLU A 248 12.42 -4.19 -3.87
N SER A 249 12.04 -4.92 -2.83
CA SER A 249 12.36 -4.57 -1.45
C SER A 249 13.38 -5.54 -0.86
N LEU A 250 14.22 -5.08 0.06
CA LEU A 250 15.12 -5.91 0.84
C LEU A 250 14.93 -5.54 2.31
N ILE A 251 14.37 -6.47 3.09
CA ILE A 251 14.11 -6.30 4.51
C ILE A 251 14.97 -7.30 5.27
N THR A 252 16.08 -6.82 5.82
CA THR A 252 17.13 -7.72 6.36
C THR A 252 16.87 -8.17 7.81
N GLY A 253 15.94 -7.53 8.50
CA GLY A 253 15.52 -7.79 9.89
C GLY A 253 14.05 -8.15 9.97
N ASP A 254 13.33 -7.61 10.95
CA ASP A 254 11.93 -7.99 11.18
C ASP A 254 11.00 -7.22 10.20
N LEU A 255 9.98 -7.91 9.68
CA LEU A 255 8.86 -7.33 8.92
C LEU A 255 7.58 -7.57 9.72
N ASN A 256 6.88 -6.51 10.12
CA ASN A 256 5.54 -6.59 10.67
C ASN A 256 4.56 -6.04 9.62
N ALA A 257 3.64 -6.88 9.16
CA ALA A 257 2.60 -6.49 8.22
C ALA A 257 1.22 -6.81 8.81
N GLU A 258 0.43 -5.78 9.07
CA GLU A 258 -0.91 -5.87 9.64
C GLU A 258 -1.95 -5.33 8.65
N ALA A 259 -2.79 -6.22 8.12
CA ALA A 259 -3.87 -5.84 7.21
C ALA A 259 -5.23 -6.08 7.87
N ASN A 260 -5.99 -5.02 8.12
CA ASN A 260 -7.35 -5.11 8.65
C ASN A 260 -8.32 -5.50 7.53
N MET A 261 -8.82 -4.54 6.76
CA MET A 261 -9.72 -4.75 5.63
C MET A 261 -9.08 -4.47 4.27
N GLY A 262 -7.87 -3.91 4.25
CA GLY A 262 -7.15 -3.54 3.04
C GLY A 262 -6.05 -4.54 2.64
N GLY A 263 -5.18 -4.15 1.71
CA GLY A 263 -4.13 -5.02 1.18
C GLY A 263 -2.71 -4.60 1.55
N ILE A 264 -1.83 -5.57 1.82
CA ILE A 264 -0.38 -5.36 1.84
C ILE A 264 0.27 -6.32 0.84
N THR A 265 1.05 -5.78 -0.11
CA THR A 265 1.80 -6.58 -1.08
C THR A 265 3.29 -6.23 -1.00
N VAL A 266 4.15 -7.23 -0.79
CA VAL A 266 5.59 -7.06 -0.62
C VAL A 266 6.33 -7.97 -1.60
N PHE A 267 7.14 -7.39 -2.48
CA PHE A 267 8.02 -8.11 -3.40
C PHE A 267 9.47 -7.99 -2.92
N LEU A 268 10.07 -9.10 -2.52
CA LEU A 268 11.37 -9.15 -1.85
C LEU A 268 12.48 -9.67 -2.77
N ARG A 269 13.58 -8.92 -2.85
CA ARG A 269 14.87 -9.36 -3.42
C ARG A 269 15.66 -10.21 -2.42
N ASP A 270 15.00 -11.18 -1.83
CA ASP A 270 15.58 -12.09 -0.84
C ASP A 270 15.07 -13.52 -1.08
N SER A 271 15.55 -14.48 -0.29
CA SER A 271 15.10 -15.87 -0.30
C SER A 271 14.16 -16.16 0.86
N TYR A 272 13.11 -16.94 0.60
CA TYR A 272 12.19 -17.42 1.62
C TYR A 272 12.92 -18.11 2.79
N GLU A 273 13.99 -18.86 2.51
CA GLU A 273 14.65 -19.65 3.54
C GLU A 273 15.47 -18.82 4.54
N ASN A 274 15.62 -17.50 4.31
CA ASN A 274 16.41 -16.61 5.17
C ASN A 274 15.64 -16.06 6.38
N HIS A 275 14.33 -16.30 6.46
CA HIS A 275 13.45 -15.68 7.44
C HIS A 275 12.62 -16.72 8.20
N ASP A 276 12.31 -16.42 9.46
CA ASP A 276 11.25 -17.11 10.20
C ASP A 276 9.92 -16.36 9.95
N TYR A 277 8.78 -17.03 10.12
CA TYR A 277 7.46 -16.45 9.88
C TYR A 277 6.51 -16.73 11.04
N GLU A 278 5.78 -15.71 11.46
CA GLU A 278 4.64 -15.80 12.35
C GLU A 278 3.43 -15.32 11.56
N ILE A 279 2.44 -16.19 11.38
CA ILE A 279 1.29 -15.90 10.52
C ILE A 279 0.04 -16.01 11.38
N GLU A 280 -0.71 -14.92 11.47
CA GLU A 280 -2.02 -14.86 12.09
C GLU A 280 -3.05 -14.41 11.05
N CYS A 281 -4.02 -15.25 10.74
CA CYS A 281 -5.03 -14.95 9.73
C CYS A 281 -6.43 -15.23 10.28
N ASN A 282 -7.33 -14.25 10.24
CA ASN A 282 -8.69 -14.41 10.75
C ASN A 282 -9.68 -14.76 9.63
N MET A 283 -10.31 -13.77 9.00
CA MET A 283 -11.24 -13.92 7.87
C MET A 283 -10.64 -13.49 6.52
N GLY A 284 -9.39 -13.01 6.50
CA GLY A 284 -8.65 -12.64 5.30
C GLY A 284 -7.78 -13.77 4.76
N GLU A 285 -6.71 -13.39 4.07
CA GLU A 285 -5.74 -14.33 3.49
C GLU A 285 -4.30 -13.79 3.57
N VAL A 286 -3.36 -14.67 3.93
CA VAL A 286 -1.93 -14.43 3.80
C VAL A 286 -1.36 -15.36 2.75
N ILE A 287 -0.68 -14.84 1.73
CA ILE A 287 -0.02 -15.59 0.67
C ILE A 287 1.48 -15.38 0.77
N ILE A 288 2.25 -16.47 0.79
CA ILE A 288 3.70 -16.42 0.70
C ILE A 288 4.15 -17.21 -0.53
N GLY A 289 4.71 -16.52 -1.52
CA GLY A 289 5.32 -17.06 -2.72
C GLY A 289 6.83 -17.13 -2.62
N LYS A 290 7.40 -18.30 -2.90
CA LYS A 290 8.85 -18.55 -2.91
C LYS A 290 9.46 -18.19 -4.24
N GLU A 291 10.78 -18.00 -4.25
CA GLU A 291 11.58 -17.77 -5.46
C GLU A 291 11.51 -18.91 -6.49
N SER A 292 11.09 -20.11 -6.08
CA SER A 292 10.85 -21.25 -6.98
C SER A 292 9.55 -21.13 -7.79
N GLY A 293 8.70 -20.15 -7.48
CA GLY A 293 7.34 -20.02 -8.02
C GLY A 293 6.29 -20.84 -7.27
N GLU A 294 6.66 -21.52 -6.18
CA GLU A 294 5.69 -22.16 -5.29
C GLU A 294 5.08 -21.14 -4.33
N SER A 295 3.76 -21.03 -4.29
CA SER A 295 3.05 -20.21 -3.31
C SER A 295 2.23 -21.05 -2.34
N ARG A 296 2.10 -20.56 -1.10
CA ARG A 296 1.22 -21.11 -0.08
C ARG A 296 0.31 -20.01 0.43
N SER A 297 -0.98 -20.34 0.48
CA SER A 297 -2.02 -19.51 1.08
C SER A 297 -2.33 -20.03 2.49
N TYR A 298 -2.53 -19.07 3.40
CA TYR A 298 -2.94 -19.25 4.78
C TYR A 298 -4.23 -18.46 4.96
N SER A 299 -5.34 -19.16 5.08
CA SER A 299 -6.68 -18.59 5.23
C SER A 299 -7.55 -19.48 6.12
N GLY A 300 -8.68 -18.95 6.58
CA GLY A 300 -9.66 -19.65 7.40
C GLY A 300 -9.84 -19.05 8.78
N ILE A 301 -11.06 -19.18 9.33
CA ILE A 301 -11.52 -18.52 10.56
C ILE A 301 -10.57 -18.83 11.73
N VAL A 302 -9.73 -17.85 12.07
CA VAL A 302 -8.74 -17.90 13.17
C VAL A 302 -7.71 -19.01 12.95
N TYR A 303 -6.76 -18.72 12.06
CA TYR A 303 -5.59 -19.50 11.72
C TYR A 303 -4.34 -18.85 12.31
N SER A 304 -3.47 -19.64 12.93
CA SER A 304 -2.16 -19.17 13.40
C SER A 304 -1.12 -20.28 13.21
N THR A 305 0.04 -19.92 12.66
CA THR A 305 1.17 -20.85 12.50
C THR A 305 2.50 -20.13 12.55
N GLU A 306 3.53 -20.85 12.96
CA GLU A 306 4.92 -20.44 12.81
C GLU A 306 5.58 -21.29 11.73
N LEU A 307 6.42 -20.68 10.90
CA LEU A 307 7.28 -21.34 9.92
C LEU A 307 8.71 -20.92 10.15
N TYR A 308 9.65 -21.80 9.83
CA TYR A 308 11.06 -21.59 10.10
C TYR A 308 11.85 -21.81 8.81
N GLY A 309 12.50 -20.76 8.32
CA GLY A 309 13.39 -20.83 7.16
C GLY A 309 14.65 -21.62 7.50
N GLU A 310 15.17 -22.42 6.57
CA GLU A 310 16.33 -23.26 6.83
C GLU A 310 17.60 -22.47 7.20
N ASN A 311 17.70 -21.23 6.69
CA ASN A 311 18.81 -20.31 6.93
C ASN A 311 18.48 -19.21 7.94
N ALA A 312 17.27 -19.21 8.49
CA ALA A 312 16.81 -18.23 9.46
C ALA A 312 17.59 -18.37 10.77
N GLY A 313 18.64 -17.56 10.92
CA GLY A 313 19.49 -17.56 12.12
C GLY A 313 18.84 -16.94 13.36
N GLY A 314 17.51 -16.77 13.37
CA GLY A 314 16.72 -16.07 14.40
C GLY A 314 16.96 -14.55 14.46
N GLY A 315 17.46 -13.97 13.36
CA GLY A 315 17.76 -12.53 13.23
C GLY A 315 16.74 -11.74 12.42
N SER A 316 15.78 -12.41 11.80
CA SER A 316 14.73 -11.83 10.97
C SER A 316 13.47 -12.70 11.08
N VAL A 317 12.38 -12.07 11.53
CA VAL A 317 11.06 -12.68 11.65
C VAL A 317 10.06 -11.84 10.87
N TYR A 318 9.25 -12.48 10.04
CA TYR A 318 8.16 -11.86 9.30
C TYR A 318 6.84 -12.19 10.00
N ASP A 319 6.31 -11.22 10.73
CA ASP A 319 5.03 -11.25 11.42
C ASP A 319 3.95 -10.71 10.48
N LEU A 320 3.06 -11.60 10.04
CA LEU A 320 2.03 -11.35 9.04
C LEU A 320 0.66 -11.57 9.67
N THR A 321 -0.02 -10.48 10.02
CA THR A 321 -1.33 -10.51 10.66
C THR A 321 -2.40 -9.96 9.74
N CYS A 322 -3.35 -10.81 9.33
CA CYS A 322 -4.42 -10.45 8.41
C CYS A 322 -5.80 -10.71 9.02
N ASP A 323 -6.58 -9.65 9.22
CA ASP A 323 -7.94 -9.78 9.77
C ASP A 323 -8.96 -10.15 8.70
N MET A 324 -9.29 -9.25 7.78
CA MET A 324 -10.32 -9.42 6.74
C MET A 324 -9.80 -9.14 5.33
N GLY A 325 -8.64 -8.51 5.21
CA GLY A 325 -8.02 -8.10 3.95
C GLY A 325 -7.11 -9.18 3.37
N ASN A 326 -6.00 -8.75 2.78
CA ASN A 326 -5.01 -9.65 2.21
C ASN A 326 -3.57 -9.18 2.48
N ILE A 327 -2.67 -10.14 2.73
CA ILE A 327 -1.23 -9.91 2.76
C ILE A 327 -0.58 -10.86 1.76
N THR A 328 0.23 -10.33 0.84
CA THR A 328 0.97 -11.11 -0.14
C THR A 328 2.46 -10.80 -0.03
N VAL A 329 3.28 -11.82 0.19
CA VAL A 329 4.75 -11.72 0.24
C VAL A 329 5.34 -12.62 -0.84
N GLU A 330 6.06 -12.03 -1.79
CA GLU A 330 6.64 -12.74 -2.93
C GLU A 330 8.17 -12.59 -2.92
N PHE A 331 8.89 -13.71 -2.90
CA PHE A 331 10.35 -13.74 -2.93
C PHE A 331 10.86 -13.93 -4.36
N ALA A 332 11.79 -13.07 -4.79
CA ALA A 332 12.45 -13.15 -6.10
C ALA A 332 13.81 -13.88 -6.05
N GLY A 333 14.29 -14.24 -4.85
CA GLY A 333 15.61 -14.81 -4.63
C GLY A 333 16.66 -13.73 -4.38
N THR A 334 17.80 -14.13 -3.81
CA THR A 334 18.95 -13.24 -3.66
C THR A 334 19.71 -13.14 -4.98
N GLU A 335 20.12 -11.95 -5.39
CA GLU A 335 21.05 -11.82 -6.52
C GLU A 335 22.35 -12.59 -6.21
N ASP A 336 22.66 -13.62 -7.01
CA ASP A 336 23.90 -14.38 -6.90
C ASP A 336 25.11 -13.45 -7.12
N SER A 337 25.77 -13.08 -6.03
CA SER A 337 27.14 -12.56 -6.05
C SER A 337 28.14 -13.70 -6.31
N SER A 338 27.96 -14.46 -7.40
CA SER A 338 28.93 -15.48 -7.84
C SER A 338 28.89 -15.79 -9.33
N ALA A 339 29.22 -14.81 -10.18
CA ALA A 339 29.88 -15.10 -11.45
C ALA A 339 31.36 -15.43 -11.18
N GLY A 340 31.61 -16.63 -10.67
CA GLY A 340 32.94 -17.11 -10.27
C GLY A 340 32.99 -18.63 -10.21
N THR A 341 32.57 -19.30 -11.28
CA THR A 341 32.63 -20.76 -11.41
C THR A 341 34.09 -21.25 -11.60
N GLY A 342 34.58 -22.02 -10.64
CA GLY A 342 35.33 -23.24 -10.98
C GLY A 342 34.35 -24.23 -11.63
N GLU A 343 34.72 -25.23 -12.43
CA GLU A 343 35.98 -25.91 -12.66
C GLU A 343 35.95 -26.42 -14.11
N ASN A 344 37.11 -26.49 -14.77
CA ASN A 344 37.34 -27.49 -15.80
C ASN A 344 38.81 -27.92 -15.75
N ALA A 345 39.05 -29.01 -15.02
CA ALA A 345 40.29 -29.77 -15.11
C ALA A 345 40.17 -30.78 -16.26
N SER A 346 40.77 -30.47 -17.41
CA SER A 346 41.41 -31.48 -18.26
C SER A 346 42.43 -30.81 -19.17
N ALA A 347 43.65 -31.35 -19.13
CA ALA A 347 44.83 -30.82 -19.79
C ALA A 347 44.86 -31.17 -21.28
N GLU A 348 45.29 -30.25 -22.14
CA GLU A 348 46.32 -30.51 -23.16
C GLU A 348 46.85 -29.22 -23.85
N ARG A 349 48.14 -28.97 -23.62
CA ARG A 349 49.21 -28.54 -24.56
C ARG A 349 49.18 -27.21 -25.35
N ALA A 350 50.33 -26.52 -25.19
CA ALA A 350 51.08 -25.65 -26.10
C ALA A 350 50.55 -24.20 -26.27
N ALA A 351 51.12 -23.22 -25.56
CA ALA A 351 52.37 -22.49 -25.90
C ALA A 351 52.26 -21.68 -27.22
N GLU A 352 52.13 -20.36 -27.14
CA GLU A 352 53.17 -19.43 -27.60
C GLU A 352 52.85 -17.95 -27.27
N THR A 353 53.92 -17.18 -27.30
CA THR A 353 54.25 -15.86 -26.74
C THR A 353 53.68 -14.62 -27.44
N SER A 354 53.75 -13.49 -26.70
CA SER A 354 53.90 -12.07 -27.13
C SER A 354 52.68 -11.22 -26.74
N GLY A 355 52.70 -10.15 -25.94
CA GLY A 355 53.77 -9.21 -25.57
C GLY A 355 53.40 -7.80 -26.06
N LYS A 356 52.82 -6.94 -25.19
CA LYS A 356 52.95 -5.45 -25.08
C LYS A 356 51.71 -4.76 -24.47
N GLU A 357 51.94 -4.01 -23.39
CA GLU A 357 51.20 -2.80 -22.96
C GLU A 357 51.74 -1.54 -23.69
N PRO A 358 51.19 -0.31 -23.54
CA PRO A 358 49.88 0.13 -22.97
C PRO A 358 49.08 1.14 -23.86
N ALA A 359 47.83 1.39 -23.45
CA ALA A 359 46.97 2.59 -23.56
C ALA A 359 47.15 3.64 -24.70
N GLU A 360 46.08 3.87 -25.46
CA GLU A 360 45.68 5.17 -26.01
C GLU A 360 44.18 5.42 -25.75
N GLU A 361 43.86 6.62 -25.25
CA GLU A 361 42.50 7.17 -25.17
C GLU A 361 41.85 7.23 -26.56
N GLY A 362 40.71 6.56 -26.70
CA GLY A 362 39.85 6.63 -27.88
C GLY A 362 38.39 6.71 -27.44
N ALA A 363 37.69 7.72 -27.93
CA ALA A 363 36.33 8.13 -27.56
C ALA A 363 35.30 6.99 -27.42
N LEU A 364 34.39 7.15 -26.45
CA LEU A 364 33.15 6.38 -26.33
C LEU A 364 32.41 6.35 -27.69
N PRO A 365 31.97 5.17 -28.18
CA PRO A 365 31.07 5.11 -29.32
C PRO A 365 29.71 5.72 -28.92
N PRO A 366 29.00 6.40 -29.84
CA PRO A 366 27.66 6.91 -29.56
C PRO A 366 26.70 5.74 -29.32
N LEU A 367 25.83 5.88 -28.32
CA LEU A 367 24.75 4.93 -28.04
C LEU A 367 23.95 4.66 -29.32
N PRO A 368 23.62 3.39 -29.63
CA PRO A 368 22.74 3.08 -30.75
C PRO A 368 21.38 3.71 -30.49
N LYS A 369 20.87 4.48 -31.46
CA LYS A 369 19.46 4.87 -31.49
C LYS A 369 18.65 3.60 -31.72
N LEU A 370 17.94 3.15 -30.69
CA LEU A 370 16.89 2.15 -30.80
C LEU A 370 15.67 2.80 -31.45
N GLU A 371 15.52 2.61 -32.76
CA GLU A 371 14.22 2.66 -33.42
C GLU A 371 13.65 1.24 -33.34
N ILE A 372 12.70 1.02 -32.43
CA ILE A 372 11.99 -0.26 -32.31
C ILE A 372 10.70 -0.14 -33.11
N SER A 373 10.51 -1.04 -34.08
CA SER A 373 9.24 -1.24 -34.79
C SER A 373 8.29 -2.08 -33.96
N GLU A 374 6.98 -1.79 -34.01
CA GLU A 374 5.90 -2.36 -33.18
C GLU A 374 5.67 -3.89 -33.30
N ASP A 375 6.51 -4.63 -34.03
CA ASP A 375 6.28 -6.05 -34.36
C ASP A 375 7.23 -7.05 -33.66
N GLU A 376 8.05 -6.61 -32.69
CA GLU A 376 9.06 -7.47 -32.00
C GLU A 376 8.75 -7.75 -30.51
N TRP A 377 7.48 -7.71 -30.08
CA TRP A 377 7.09 -8.11 -28.71
C TRP A 377 6.78 -9.61 -28.54
N GLU A 378 6.73 -10.42 -29.60
CA GLU A 378 6.23 -11.80 -29.50
C GLU A 378 7.25 -12.90 -29.17
N ASN A 379 8.55 -12.62 -28.95
CA ASN A 379 9.54 -13.72 -28.82
C ASN A 379 10.58 -13.62 -27.68
N ILE A 380 10.29 -12.90 -26.60
CA ILE A 380 11.00 -13.10 -25.32
C ILE A 380 10.06 -13.90 -24.42
N GLY A 381 10.26 -15.21 -24.41
CA GLY A 381 9.39 -16.17 -23.73
C GLY A 381 9.45 -16.04 -22.21
N PHE A 382 8.48 -15.32 -21.65
CA PHE A 382 7.88 -15.66 -20.36
C PHE A 382 6.67 -16.55 -20.65
N ASP A 383 6.68 -17.78 -20.12
CA ASP A 383 5.55 -18.69 -20.26
C ASP A 383 4.38 -18.22 -19.38
N MET A 384 3.52 -17.41 -19.98
CA MET A 384 2.31 -16.81 -19.41
C MET A 384 1.19 -17.83 -19.09
N LYS A 385 1.48 -19.14 -18.98
CA LYS A 385 0.50 -20.20 -18.67
C LYS A 385 0.58 -20.75 -17.25
N THR A 386 1.38 -20.17 -16.36
CA THR A 386 1.47 -20.62 -14.96
C THR A 386 1.07 -19.53 -13.94
N ILE A 387 0.72 -18.32 -14.38
CA ILE A 387 0.21 -17.22 -13.56
C ILE A 387 -1.27 -16.97 -13.90
N GLU A 388 -2.13 -17.96 -13.67
CA GLU A 388 -3.59 -17.85 -13.85
C GLU A 388 -4.34 -18.37 -12.61
N LYS A 389 -4.13 -17.74 -11.46
CA LYS A 389 -5.07 -17.76 -10.33
C LYS A 389 -4.91 -16.47 -9.51
N GLU A 390 -5.65 -15.41 -9.88
CA GLU A 390 -6.27 -14.45 -8.93
C GLU A 390 -6.96 -13.27 -9.62
N PHE A 391 -6.65 -12.97 -10.88
CA PHE A 391 -7.20 -11.77 -11.52
C PHE A 391 -8.52 -12.01 -12.26
N LEU A 392 -9.53 -11.22 -11.91
CA LEU A 392 -10.59 -10.83 -12.83
C LEU A 392 -9.93 -10.29 -14.11
N MET A 393 -10.32 -10.84 -15.26
CA MET A 393 -10.00 -10.30 -16.57
C MET A 393 -10.95 -9.12 -16.84
N ASP A 394 -10.63 -7.95 -16.28
CA ASP A 394 -11.43 -6.73 -16.42
C ASP A 394 -10.98 -5.91 -17.65
N TYR A 395 -11.81 -5.94 -18.68
CA TYR A 395 -11.71 -5.12 -19.89
C TYR A 395 -12.99 -4.28 -20.06
N TRP A 396 -13.61 -3.84 -18.96
CA TRP A 396 -14.86 -3.10 -19.02
C TRP A 396 -14.69 -1.75 -19.78
N PRO A 397 -15.62 -1.33 -20.68
CA PRO A 397 -16.97 -1.87 -20.93
C PRO A 397 -17.07 -3.00 -21.96
N GLU A 398 -15.96 -3.56 -22.43
CA GLU A 398 -15.98 -4.56 -23.51
C GLU A 398 -16.32 -5.95 -22.99
N SER A 399 -15.69 -6.35 -21.87
CA SER A 399 -16.08 -7.53 -21.10
C SER A 399 -15.36 -7.57 -19.76
N ILE A 400 -15.93 -8.28 -18.79
CA ILE A 400 -15.28 -8.63 -17.54
C ILE A 400 -15.52 -10.12 -17.27
N GLY A 401 -14.53 -10.87 -16.82
CA GLY A 401 -14.70 -12.30 -16.62
C GLY A 401 -13.57 -12.95 -15.88
N ARG A 402 -13.63 -14.27 -15.73
CA ARG A 402 -12.61 -15.05 -15.03
C ARG A 402 -12.60 -16.48 -15.55
N LYS A 403 -11.42 -17.11 -15.55
CA LYS A 403 -11.27 -18.56 -15.68
C LYS A 403 -10.97 -19.15 -14.30
N ASN A 404 -11.64 -20.25 -14.00
CA ASN A 404 -11.60 -20.94 -12.72
C ASN A 404 -11.05 -22.35 -12.92
N LYS A 405 -10.21 -22.79 -11.99
CA LYS A 405 -9.71 -24.17 -11.97
C LYS A 405 -9.70 -24.70 -10.55
N ASN A 406 -10.63 -25.59 -10.23
CA ASN A 406 -10.87 -26.11 -8.88
C ASN A 406 -10.88 -24.97 -7.84
N THR A 407 -11.78 -24.01 -8.05
CA THR A 407 -11.85 -22.75 -7.29
C THR A 407 -13.04 -22.79 -6.35
N THR A 408 -12.77 -22.66 -5.05
CA THR A 408 -13.80 -22.45 -4.03
C THR A 408 -13.69 -21.01 -3.54
N ALA A 409 -14.78 -20.26 -3.61
CA ALA A 409 -14.86 -18.87 -3.18
C ALA A 409 -16.28 -18.57 -2.71
N GLU A 410 -16.46 -18.35 -1.42
CA GLU A 410 -17.73 -17.86 -0.86
C GLU A 410 -17.72 -16.32 -0.94
N ASN A 411 -18.75 -15.71 -1.55
CA ASN A 411 -18.96 -14.25 -1.59
C ASN A 411 -17.95 -13.41 -2.40
N PHE A 412 -17.35 -13.95 -3.47
CA PHE A 412 -16.58 -13.14 -4.40
C PHE A 412 -17.49 -12.11 -5.08
N SER A 413 -17.19 -10.82 -5.00
CA SER A 413 -18.06 -9.81 -5.65
C SER A 413 -17.27 -8.62 -6.18
N PHE A 414 -17.80 -8.00 -7.25
CA PHE A 414 -17.22 -6.81 -7.87
C PHE A 414 -18.31 -5.86 -8.36
N ALA A 415 -17.94 -4.59 -8.56
CA ALA A 415 -18.85 -3.56 -9.03
C ALA A 415 -18.77 -3.42 -10.56
N LEU A 416 -19.93 -3.28 -11.20
CA LEU A 416 -20.08 -3.07 -12.64
C LEU A 416 -20.76 -1.73 -12.88
N GLU A 417 -20.03 -0.78 -13.48
CA GLU A 417 -20.55 0.56 -13.78
C GLU A 417 -21.22 0.60 -15.17
N ILE A 418 -22.54 0.79 -15.19
CA ILE A 418 -23.34 0.84 -16.41
C ILE A 418 -23.71 2.29 -16.72
N SER A 419 -23.13 2.85 -17.78
CA SER A 419 -23.32 4.26 -18.16
C SER A 419 -24.63 4.55 -18.90
N GLU A 420 -25.19 3.56 -19.59
CA GLU A 420 -26.46 3.66 -20.33
C GLU A 420 -27.21 2.31 -20.29
N PRO A 421 -28.56 2.29 -20.43
CA PRO A 421 -29.32 1.06 -20.41
C PRO A 421 -28.82 0.08 -21.48
N VAL A 422 -28.54 -1.16 -21.06
CA VAL A 422 -27.85 -2.15 -21.88
C VAL A 422 -28.37 -3.56 -21.56
N THR A 423 -28.30 -4.47 -22.52
CA THR A 423 -28.49 -5.90 -22.24
C THR A 423 -27.10 -6.52 -22.10
N LEU A 424 -26.82 -7.13 -20.96
CA LEU A 424 -25.61 -7.90 -20.72
C LEU A 424 -25.80 -9.35 -21.20
N ILE A 425 -24.72 -9.96 -21.66
CA ILE A 425 -24.60 -11.39 -21.87
C ILE A 425 -23.66 -11.90 -20.78
N VAL A 426 -24.18 -12.78 -19.94
CA VAL A 426 -23.42 -13.56 -18.96
C VAL A 426 -23.17 -14.94 -19.58
N SER A 427 -21.96 -15.17 -20.05
CA SER A 427 -21.52 -16.43 -20.64
C SER A 427 -20.79 -17.26 -19.59
N CYS A 428 -21.33 -18.42 -19.24
CA CYS A 428 -20.76 -19.33 -18.25
C CYS A 428 -20.40 -20.67 -18.89
N VAL A 429 -19.27 -21.23 -18.45
CA VAL A 429 -18.82 -22.58 -18.78
C VAL A 429 -18.45 -23.24 -17.46
N THR A 430 -19.11 -24.34 -17.12
CA THR A 430 -18.88 -25.13 -15.90
C THR A 430 -18.49 -26.53 -16.35
N GLU A 431 -17.22 -26.88 -16.13
CA GLU A 431 -16.68 -28.21 -16.44
C GLU A 431 -16.82 -29.18 -15.26
N ASP A 432 -16.63 -28.69 -14.03
CA ASP A 432 -16.75 -29.43 -12.76
C ASP A 432 -17.00 -28.43 -11.61
N GLY A 433 -17.61 -28.89 -10.50
CA GLY A 433 -18.01 -28.02 -9.37
C GLY A 433 -19.24 -27.14 -9.64
N GLU A 434 -19.54 -26.22 -8.72
CA GLU A 434 -20.75 -25.37 -8.74
C GLU A 434 -20.38 -23.89 -8.80
N LEU A 435 -21.15 -23.11 -9.57
CA LEU A 435 -21.02 -21.64 -9.66
C LEU A 435 -22.40 -21.02 -9.48
N ASP A 436 -22.57 -20.23 -8.43
CA ASP A 436 -23.74 -19.39 -8.23
C ASP A 436 -23.37 -17.97 -8.63
N MET A 437 -24.26 -17.26 -9.31
CA MET A 437 -24.03 -15.87 -9.70
C MET A 437 -25.26 -15.02 -9.50
N GLU A 438 -25.07 -13.86 -8.88
CA GLU A 438 -26.09 -12.85 -8.64
C GLU A 438 -25.63 -11.49 -9.16
N ILE A 439 -26.55 -10.70 -9.71
CA ILE A 439 -26.35 -9.29 -10.07
C ILE A 439 -27.43 -8.47 -9.37
N GLU A 440 -27.02 -7.64 -8.42
CA GLU A 440 -27.88 -6.75 -7.66
C GLU A 440 -27.72 -5.30 -8.11
N ASP A 441 -28.79 -4.52 -8.04
CA ASP A 441 -28.69 -3.07 -8.17
C ASP A 441 -28.17 -2.39 -6.89
N LYS A 442 -27.94 -1.09 -6.95
CA LYS A 442 -27.47 -0.28 -5.81
C LYS A 442 -28.41 -0.26 -4.58
N TYR A 443 -29.63 -0.75 -4.70
CA TYR A 443 -30.60 -0.88 -3.60
C TYR A 443 -30.67 -2.32 -3.05
N GLY A 444 -29.89 -3.26 -3.61
CA GLY A 444 -29.93 -4.68 -3.28
C GLY A 444 -31.13 -5.40 -3.90
N GLU A 445 -31.67 -4.88 -5.01
CA GLU A 445 -32.68 -5.61 -5.80
C GLU A 445 -31.97 -6.54 -6.79
N GLU A 446 -32.22 -7.84 -6.67
CA GLU A 446 -31.71 -8.87 -7.56
C GLU A 446 -32.27 -8.70 -8.98
N ILE A 447 -31.39 -8.52 -9.95
CA ILE A 447 -31.71 -8.41 -11.39
C ILE A 447 -31.42 -9.72 -12.11
N PHE A 448 -30.46 -10.47 -11.63
CA PHE A 448 -30.09 -11.79 -12.12
C PHE A 448 -29.61 -12.63 -10.94
N GLY A 449 -30.04 -13.88 -10.87
CA GLY A 449 -29.65 -14.82 -9.83
C GLY A 449 -29.83 -16.23 -10.36
N GLU A 450 -28.75 -16.99 -10.45
CA GLU A 450 -28.78 -18.40 -10.82
C GLU A 450 -27.87 -19.17 -9.85
N GLU A 451 -28.45 -20.16 -9.19
CA GLU A 451 -27.74 -21.17 -8.39
C GLU A 451 -27.37 -22.34 -9.31
N ASP A 452 -26.18 -22.91 -9.14
CA ASP A 452 -25.56 -23.95 -9.97
C ASP A 452 -25.73 -23.62 -11.46
N ILE A 453 -25.21 -22.46 -11.85
CA ILE A 453 -25.38 -21.90 -13.19
C ILE A 453 -24.83 -22.87 -14.23
N GLN A 454 -25.71 -23.25 -15.16
CA GLN A 454 -25.37 -24.18 -16.21
C GLN A 454 -24.51 -23.52 -17.29
N THR A 455 -23.74 -24.34 -18.02
CA THR A 455 -22.98 -23.85 -19.16
C THR A 455 -23.93 -23.26 -20.22
N GLY A 456 -23.76 -21.97 -20.54
CA GLY A 456 -24.62 -21.26 -21.48
C GLY A 456 -24.46 -19.74 -21.44
N ASP A 457 -25.23 -19.07 -22.30
CA ASP A 457 -25.32 -17.62 -22.36
C ASP A 457 -26.67 -17.15 -21.79
N TYR A 458 -26.62 -16.22 -20.85
CA TYR A 458 -27.78 -15.66 -20.16
C TYR A 458 -27.88 -14.16 -20.48
N GLU A 459 -29.08 -13.71 -20.87
CA GLU A 459 -29.32 -12.29 -21.17
C GLU A 459 -29.89 -11.57 -19.95
N VAL A 460 -29.17 -10.56 -19.46
CA VAL A 460 -29.58 -9.74 -18.32
C VAL A 460 -29.89 -8.33 -18.82
N ARG A 461 -31.12 -7.86 -18.63
CA ARG A 461 -31.52 -6.51 -19.08
C ARG A 461 -31.31 -5.50 -17.96
N ILE A 462 -30.48 -4.49 -18.23
CA ILE A 462 -30.21 -3.39 -17.32
C ILE A 462 -30.91 -2.13 -17.85
N ASP A 463 -32.04 -1.76 -17.24
CA ASP A 463 -32.88 -0.65 -17.71
C ASP A 463 -32.44 0.73 -17.19
N CYS A 464 -31.62 0.77 -16.14
CA CYS A 464 -31.19 2.01 -15.49
C CYS A 464 -29.65 2.09 -15.42
N PRO A 465 -29.05 3.25 -15.72
CA PRO A 465 -27.62 3.46 -15.46
C PRO A 465 -27.33 3.45 -13.96
N GLY A 466 -26.15 2.97 -13.59
CA GLY A 466 -25.65 2.95 -12.22
C GLY A 466 -24.69 1.81 -11.96
N THR A 467 -24.25 1.72 -10.71
CA THR A 467 -23.41 0.66 -10.20
C THR A 467 -24.27 -0.57 -9.89
N TYR A 468 -23.86 -1.71 -10.42
CA TYR A 468 -24.42 -3.03 -10.13
C TYR A 468 -23.37 -3.86 -9.41
N ARG A 469 -23.78 -4.66 -8.43
CA ARG A 469 -22.89 -5.59 -7.73
C ARG A 469 -23.07 -6.96 -8.36
N VAL A 470 -21.99 -7.54 -8.88
CA VAL A 470 -21.96 -8.94 -9.30
C VAL A 470 -21.35 -9.74 -8.18
N SER A 471 -22.08 -10.73 -7.68
CA SER A 471 -21.62 -11.69 -6.69
C SER A 471 -21.50 -13.06 -7.35
N CYS A 472 -20.45 -13.80 -7.03
CA CYS A 472 -20.30 -15.19 -7.41
C CYS A 472 -19.88 -16.02 -6.19
N GLU A 473 -20.50 -17.16 -6.04
CA GLU A 473 -20.13 -18.20 -5.10
C GLU A 473 -19.71 -19.43 -5.90
N MET A 474 -18.60 -20.05 -5.50
CA MET A 474 -18.00 -21.15 -6.23
C MET A 474 -17.65 -22.25 -5.25
N ASP A 475 -18.02 -23.49 -5.58
CA ASP A 475 -17.60 -24.67 -4.82
C ASP A 475 -16.86 -25.64 -5.76
N ASP A 476 -15.54 -25.77 -5.55
CA ASP A 476 -14.62 -26.56 -6.36
C ASP A 476 -14.73 -26.31 -7.89
N HIS A 477 -15.21 -25.13 -8.29
CA HIS A 477 -15.57 -24.81 -9.66
C HIS A 477 -14.36 -24.78 -10.61
N THR A 478 -14.46 -25.54 -11.71
CA THR A 478 -13.56 -25.53 -12.86
C THR A 478 -14.35 -25.12 -14.09
N GLY A 479 -13.94 -24.03 -14.75
CA GLY A 479 -14.73 -23.43 -15.82
C GLY A 479 -14.36 -21.98 -16.08
N SER A 480 -15.31 -21.16 -16.53
CA SER A 480 -15.13 -19.72 -16.73
C SER A 480 -16.45 -18.98 -16.79
N PHE A 481 -16.46 -17.70 -16.41
CA PHE A 481 -17.57 -16.80 -16.70
C PHE A 481 -17.07 -15.52 -17.38
N GLN A 482 -17.92 -14.90 -18.18
CA GLN A 482 -17.67 -13.61 -18.80
C GLN A 482 -18.97 -12.82 -18.94
N ILE A 483 -18.94 -11.56 -18.55
CA ILE A 483 -20.03 -10.60 -18.67
C ILE A 483 -19.64 -9.57 -19.72
N SER A 484 -20.49 -9.34 -20.72
CA SER A 484 -20.23 -8.36 -21.78
C SER A 484 -21.52 -7.70 -22.26
N PRO A 485 -21.47 -6.46 -22.77
CA PRO A 485 -22.62 -5.86 -23.44
C PRO A 485 -23.00 -6.63 -24.70
N LYS A 486 -24.29 -6.91 -24.86
CA LYS A 486 -24.87 -7.42 -26.10
C LYS A 486 -24.73 -6.35 -27.20
N LYS A 487 -23.89 -6.63 -28.19
CA LYS A 487 -23.64 -5.77 -29.35
C LYS A 487 -24.85 -5.65 -30.28
#